data_AF-A0AA90SGB9-F1
#
_entry.id   AF-A0AA90SGB9-F1
#
_cell.length_a   1.000
_cell.length_b   1.000
_cell.length_c   1.000
_cell.angle_alpha   90.00
_cell.angle_beta   90.00
_cell.angle_gamma   90.00
#
_symmetry.space_group_name_H-M   'P 1'
#
loop_
_entity.id
_entity.type
_entity.pdbx_description
1 polymer ?
#
loop_
_entity_poly.entity_id
_entity_poly.type
_entity_poly.pdbx_seq_one_letter_code
_entity_poly.pdbx_strand_id
1 'polypeptide(L)'
;MNSDASRPLRSAFTQSPTARLGVSGGRIHDSALARVAQALHEHGLPATLRPTGSLRLAVGTSRFTAHSLPGEGTAIEVRAFREGRHSILGLVTDPEEAAHLLIRCAGMAQAWQLTAEIHDRLVLDGDATVLAEVPMGDTVFVRFGARTYAEVLAQDADACLGQAAGVTLTTHIARRPLDDAWRFDALVEQDFATMGRIAGGSFTSAESACAALELHRARSAEWEGLH
;
A
#
# COMPACT_ATOMS: atom_id res chain seq x y z
N MET A 1 58.93 15.82 -4.23
CA MET A 1 58.30 15.10 -3.11
C MET A 1 56.86 15.55 -2.98
N ASN A 2 55.92 14.66 -3.30
CA ASN A 2 54.56 14.50 -2.77
C ASN A 2 53.60 14.05 -3.87
N SER A 3 53.41 12.73 -3.92
CA SER A 3 52.30 12.03 -4.55
C SER A 3 51.45 11.38 -3.46
N ASP A 4 50.16 11.23 -3.75
CA ASP A 4 49.18 10.29 -3.18
C ASP A 4 48.71 10.46 -1.72
N ALA A 5 47.41 10.69 -1.53
CA ALA A 5 46.41 9.63 -1.58
C ALA A 5 45.07 10.11 -1.00
N SER A 6 44.01 9.94 -1.79
CA SER A 6 42.60 10.08 -1.42
C SER A 6 42.24 9.24 -0.20
N ARG A 7 41.57 9.84 0.79
CA ARG A 7 40.98 9.13 1.94
C ARG A 7 39.78 8.27 1.50
N PRO A 8 39.70 6.98 1.85
CA PRO A 8 38.45 6.25 1.79
C PRO A 8 37.63 6.49 3.07
N LEU A 9 36.35 6.82 2.88
CA LEU A 9 35.31 6.80 3.92
C LEU A 9 35.13 5.34 4.38
N ARG A 10 35.45 5.06 5.64
CA ARG A 10 35.23 3.74 6.25
C ARG A 10 33.74 3.53 6.50
N SER A 11 33.16 2.53 5.85
CA SER A 11 31.89 1.91 6.22
C SER A 11 32.04 1.17 7.55
N ALA A 12 31.47 1.70 8.63
CA ALA A 12 31.33 0.95 9.87
C ALA A 12 30.03 0.14 9.81
N PHE A 13 30.08 -1.02 9.16
CA PHE A 13 29.14 -2.10 9.45
C PHE A 13 29.49 -2.66 10.83
N THR A 14 28.79 -2.22 11.87
CA THR A 14 28.83 -2.84 13.19
C THR A 14 28.12 -4.19 13.13
N GLN A 15 28.88 -5.23 12.79
CA GLN A 15 28.47 -6.63 12.96
C GLN A 15 28.28 -6.92 14.46
N SER A 16 27.06 -7.29 14.85
CA SER A 16 26.79 -7.77 16.22
C SER A 16 27.49 -9.10 16.51
N PRO A 17 27.97 -9.35 17.74
CA PRO A 17 28.91 -10.43 18.05
C PRO A 17 28.26 -11.80 18.34
N THR A 18 27.05 -12.07 17.84
CA THR A 18 26.40 -13.39 17.96
C THR A 18 26.44 -14.23 16.67
N ALA A 19 27.17 -13.79 15.64
CA ALA A 19 27.49 -14.59 14.44
C ALA A 19 28.63 -15.59 14.71
N ARG A 20 28.49 -16.43 15.74
CA ARG A 20 29.37 -17.58 16.00
C ARG A 20 28.53 -18.85 16.12
N LEU A 21 27.85 -19.20 15.02
CA LEU A 21 27.37 -20.56 14.73
C LEU A 21 27.04 -20.64 13.23
N GLY A 22 28.06 -20.97 12.44
CA GLY A 22 27.91 -21.91 11.33
C GLY A 22 27.21 -21.52 10.02
N VAL A 23 27.14 -20.23 9.62
CA VAL A 23 26.72 -19.91 8.24
C VAL A 23 27.76 -19.01 7.58
N SER A 24 28.51 -19.59 6.64
CA SER A 24 29.48 -18.93 5.78
C SER A 24 28.96 -17.62 5.19
N GLY A 25 29.65 -16.50 5.46
CA GLY A 25 29.29 -15.16 4.97
C GLY A 25 29.18 -15.02 3.44
N GLY A 26 29.66 -15.99 2.65
CA GLY A 26 29.46 -16.04 1.20
C GLY A 26 28.06 -16.50 0.75
N ARG A 27 27.34 -17.31 1.53
CA ARG A 27 26.01 -17.84 1.15
C ARG A 27 24.88 -16.83 1.29
N ILE A 28 25.09 -15.81 2.11
CA ILE A 28 24.06 -14.78 2.34
C ILE A 28 23.96 -13.90 1.09
N HIS A 29 25.08 -13.50 0.48
CA HIS A 29 25.09 -12.66 -0.71
C HIS A 29 24.53 -13.34 -1.97
N ASP A 30 24.65 -14.67 -2.09
CA ASP A 30 24.07 -15.43 -3.23
C ASP A 30 22.59 -15.83 -3.03
N SER A 31 21.99 -15.48 -1.89
CA SER A 31 20.59 -15.84 -1.63
C SER A 31 19.62 -14.95 -2.42
N ALA A 32 18.52 -15.55 -2.92
CA ALA A 32 17.43 -14.83 -3.58
C ALA A 32 16.99 -13.58 -2.80
N LEU A 33 16.81 -13.69 -1.48
CA LEU A 33 16.42 -12.58 -0.61
C LEU A 33 17.51 -11.51 -0.42
N ALA A 34 18.79 -11.86 -0.56
CA ALA A 34 19.86 -10.85 -0.54
C ALA A 34 19.87 -10.02 -1.83
N ARG A 35 19.54 -10.62 -2.98
CA ARG A 35 19.33 -9.86 -4.23
C ARG A 35 18.15 -8.89 -4.09
N VAL A 36 17.05 -9.35 -3.49
CA VAL A 36 15.91 -8.46 -3.14
C VAL A 36 16.37 -7.33 -2.22
N ALA A 37 17.13 -7.64 -1.16
CA ALA A 37 17.63 -6.64 -0.22
C ALA A 37 18.54 -5.59 -0.89
N GLN A 38 19.39 -6.03 -1.81
CA GLN A 38 20.29 -5.17 -2.57
C GLN A 38 19.50 -4.24 -3.50
N ALA A 39 18.56 -4.78 -4.28
CA ALA A 39 17.70 -3.98 -5.15
C ALA A 39 16.94 -2.92 -4.34
N LEU A 40 16.33 -3.29 -3.21
CA LEU A 40 15.67 -2.32 -2.33
C LEU A 40 16.62 -1.23 -1.83
N HIS A 41 17.84 -1.60 -1.45
CA HIS A 41 18.86 -0.63 -1.02
C HIS A 41 19.24 0.35 -2.13
N GLU A 42 19.40 -0.13 -3.37
CA GLU A 42 19.67 0.70 -4.55
C GLU A 42 18.53 1.70 -4.82
N HIS A 43 17.29 1.35 -4.46
CA HIS A 43 16.11 2.22 -4.52
C HIS A 43 15.87 3.04 -3.24
N GLY A 44 16.84 3.09 -2.31
CA GLY A 44 16.73 3.89 -1.07
C GLY A 44 15.77 3.32 -0.02
N LEU A 45 15.37 2.05 -0.14
CA LEU A 45 14.48 1.35 0.78
C LEU A 45 15.31 0.38 1.66
N PRO A 46 15.79 0.78 2.84
CA PRO A 46 16.62 -0.08 3.67
C PRO A 46 15.82 -1.28 4.20
N ALA A 47 16.18 -2.48 3.75
CA ALA A 47 15.62 -3.74 4.22
C ALA A 47 16.61 -4.51 5.12
N THR A 48 16.10 -5.15 6.17
CA THR A 48 16.90 -5.99 7.07
C THR A 48 16.70 -7.47 6.72
N LEU A 49 17.76 -8.12 6.24
CA LEU A 49 17.80 -9.57 6.08
C LEU A 49 18.12 -10.23 7.43
N ARG A 50 17.20 -11.04 7.94
CA ARG A 50 17.39 -11.75 9.22
C ARG A 50 18.12 -13.08 9.00
N PRO A 51 18.86 -13.57 10.01
CA PRO A 51 19.49 -14.90 9.96
C PRO A 51 18.52 -16.05 9.71
N THR A 52 17.24 -15.85 10.00
CA THR A 52 16.15 -16.80 9.78
C THR A 52 15.72 -16.93 8.31
N GLY A 53 16.39 -16.28 7.36
CA GLY A 53 16.01 -16.32 5.95
C GLY A 53 14.75 -15.51 5.64
N SER A 54 14.56 -14.39 6.35
CA SER A 54 13.44 -13.47 6.14
C SER A 54 13.92 -12.05 5.92
N LEU A 55 13.40 -11.39 4.89
CA LEU A 55 13.61 -9.97 4.66
C LEU A 55 12.52 -9.16 5.37
N ARG A 56 12.89 -8.02 5.97
CA ARG A 56 11.95 -7.07 6.56
C ARG A 56 12.22 -5.66 6.06
N LEU A 57 11.16 -4.97 5.68
CA LEU A 57 11.17 -3.56 5.26
C LEU A 57 10.09 -2.83 6.07
N ALA A 58 10.34 -1.59 6.48
CA ALA A 58 9.35 -0.75 7.15
C ALA A 58 9.26 0.59 6.42
N VAL A 59 8.04 1.01 6.08
CA VAL A 59 7.76 2.28 5.39
C VAL A 59 6.54 2.91 6.04
N GLY A 60 6.73 4.06 6.70
CA GLY A 60 5.70 4.67 7.52
C GLY A 60 5.21 3.72 8.63
N THR A 61 3.89 3.51 8.69
CA THR A 61 3.25 2.54 9.61
C THR A 61 3.22 1.12 9.05
N SER A 62 3.55 0.92 7.77
CA SER A 62 3.51 -0.38 7.10
C SER A 62 4.80 -1.16 7.32
N ARG A 63 4.67 -2.47 7.57
CA ARG A 63 5.79 -3.40 7.66
C ARG A 63 5.63 -4.48 6.60
N PHE A 64 6.64 -4.64 5.75
CA PHE A 64 6.66 -5.66 4.72
C PHE A 64 7.67 -6.75 5.07
N THR A 65 7.34 -7.98 4.73
CA THR A 65 8.22 -9.12 4.94
C THR A 65 8.27 -9.98 3.69
N ALA A 66 9.46 -10.48 3.35
CA ALA A 66 9.64 -11.43 2.27
C ALA A 66 10.30 -12.71 2.81
N HIS A 67 9.75 -13.86 2.46
CA HIS A 67 10.20 -15.16 2.95
C HIS A 67 10.30 -16.16 1.79
N SER A 68 11.43 -16.85 1.65
CA SER A 68 11.53 -17.96 0.71
C SER A 68 10.80 -19.18 1.27
N LEU A 69 9.89 -19.74 0.49
CA LEU A 69 9.16 -20.95 0.83
C LEU A 69 9.99 -22.20 0.49
N PRO A 70 9.89 -23.29 1.27
CA PRO A 70 10.57 -24.55 0.96
C PRO A 70 9.86 -25.29 -0.19
N GLY A 71 10.64 -25.90 -1.11
CA GLY A 71 10.11 -26.74 -2.21
C GLY A 71 10.86 -26.57 -3.54
N GLU A 72 10.56 -27.41 -4.53
CA GLU A 72 11.06 -27.21 -5.91
C GLU A 72 10.39 -25.97 -6.53
N GLY A 73 11.18 -25.10 -7.17
CA GLY A 73 10.70 -23.81 -7.68
C GLY A 73 10.45 -22.76 -6.59
N THR A 74 11.29 -22.73 -5.54
CA THR A 74 11.16 -21.90 -4.33
C THR A 74 10.58 -20.51 -4.58
N ALA A 75 9.29 -20.35 -4.30
CA ALA A 75 8.62 -19.07 -4.32
C ALA A 75 9.04 -18.19 -3.13
N ILE A 76 8.97 -16.89 -3.32
CA ILE A 76 9.12 -15.84 -2.33
C ILE A 76 7.72 -15.34 -2.00
N GLU A 77 7.33 -15.51 -0.76
CA GLU A 77 6.08 -14.97 -0.23
C GLU A 77 6.34 -13.57 0.31
N VAL A 78 5.63 -12.59 -0.24
CA VAL A 78 5.65 -11.20 0.23
C VAL A 78 4.39 -10.96 1.05
N ARG A 79 4.57 -10.46 2.27
CA ARG A 79 3.48 -10.09 3.17
C ARG A 79 3.57 -8.65 3.61
N ALA A 80 2.41 -8.05 3.86
CA ALA A 80 2.28 -6.82 4.64
C ALA A 80 1.80 -7.17 6.05
N PHE A 81 2.28 -6.43 7.04
CA PHE A 81 1.68 -6.34 8.36
C PHE A 81 1.20 -4.91 8.57
N ARG A 82 -0.11 -4.76 8.69
CA ARG A 82 -0.82 -3.49 8.88
C ARG A 82 -1.88 -3.70 9.95
N GLU A 83 -1.97 -2.78 10.90
CA GLU A 83 -3.02 -2.75 11.93
C GLU A 83 -3.25 -4.09 12.65
N GLY A 84 -2.18 -4.80 12.99
CA GLY A 84 -2.28 -6.07 13.73
C GLY A 84 -2.57 -7.30 12.87
N ARG A 85 -2.68 -7.17 11.54
CA ARG A 85 -3.01 -8.27 10.62
C ARG A 85 -1.93 -8.46 9.55
N HIS A 86 -1.78 -9.71 9.11
CA HIS A 86 -0.90 -10.08 8.01
C HIS A 86 -1.70 -10.36 6.73
N SER A 87 -1.31 -9.74 5.62
CA SER A 87 -1.85 -10.02 4.29
C SER A 87 -0.76 -10.53 3.37
N ILE A 88 -1.06 -11.55 2.56
CA ILE A 88 -0.18 -11.99 1.49
C ILE A 88 -0.39 -11.04 0.31
N LEU A 89 0.68 -10.37 -0.12
CA LEU A 89 0.66 -9.44 -1.25
C LEU A 89 0.99 -10.15 -2.56
N GLY A 90 1.76 -11.25 -2.49
CA GLY A 90 2.12 -12.03 -3.66
C GLY A 90 2.99 -13.23 -3.32
N LEU A 91 2.96 -14.20 -4.23
CA LEU A 91 3.82 -15.37 -4.26
C LEU A 91 4.56 -15.32 -5.61
N VAL A 92 5.85 -15.04 -5.59
CA VAL A 92 6.65 -14.80 -6.80
C VAL A 92 7.87 -15.69 -6.81
N THR A 93 8.26 -16.23 -7.96
CA THR A 93 9.44 -17.12 -8.05
C THR A 93 10.72 -16.37 -8.38
N ASP A 94 10.61 -15.18 -8.98
CA ASP A 94 11.74 -14.32 -9.33
C ASP A 94 12.04 -13.29 -8.21
N PRO A 95 13.29 -13.23 -7.71
CA PRO A 95 13.73 -12.16 -6.82
C PRO A 95 13.51 -10.74 -7.35
N GLU A 96 13.63 -10.50 -8.66
CA GLU A 96 13.42 -9.16 -9.23
C GLU A 96 11.95 -8.75 -9.14
N GLU A 97 11.03 -9.67 -9.43
CA GLU A 97 9.59 -9.47 -9.23
C GLU A 97 9.25 -9.21 -7.75
N ALA A 98 9.89 -9.94 -6.82
CA ALA A 98 9.72 -9.70 -5.38
C ALA A 98 10.19 -8.30 -4.97
N ALA A 99 11.32 -7.84 -5.52
CA ALA A 99 11.83 -6.50 -5.29
C ALA A 99 10.89 -5.44 -5.86
N HIS A 100 10.44 -5.59 -7.10
CA HIS A 100 9.48 -4.66 -7.72
C HIS A 100 8.17 -4.58 -6.95
N LEU A 101 7.62 -5.71 -6.49
CA LEU A 101 6.43 -5.73 -5.65
C LEU A 101 6.65 -4.94 -4.36
N LEU A 102 7.76 -5.18 -3.65
CA LEU A 102 8.10 -4.46 -2.42
C LEU A 102 8.32 -2.96 -2.65
N ILE A 103 8.96 -2.57 -3.75
CA ILE A 103 9.17 -1.16 -4.13
C ILE A 103 7.81 -0.49 -4.38
N ARG A 104 6.93 -1.12 -5.17
CA ARG A 104 5.58 -0.60 -5.43
C ARG A 104 4.77 -0.46 -4.15
N CYS A 105 4.81 -1.48 -3.28
CA CYS A 105 4.13 -1.43 -1.99
C CYS A 105 4.70 -0.34 -1.07
N ALA A 106 6.01 -0.09 -1.14
CA ALA A 106 6.63 1.02 -0.42
C ALA A 106 6.17 2.39 -0.93
N GLY A 107 6.04 2.58 -2.25
CA GLY A 107 5.49 3.80 -2.86
C GLY A 107 4.05 4.07 -2.42
N MET A 108 3.23 3.01 -2.38
CA MET A 108 1.82 3.08 -1.97
C MET A 108 1.61 3.25 -0.45
N ALA A 109 2.62 3.04 0.38
CA ALA A 109 2.46 2.96 1.84
C ALA A 109 1.82 4.21 2.45
N GLN A 110 2.14 5.40 1.93
CA GLN A 110 1.55 6.66 2.39
C GLN A 110 0.09 6.81 1.95
N ALA A 111 -0.25 6.47 0.70
CA ALA A 111 -1.63 6.51 0.21
C ALA A 111 -2.52 5.51 0.98
N TRP A 112 -2.00 4.33 1.27
CA TRP A 112 -2.68 3.34 2.09
C TRP A 112 -2.91 3.79 3.53
N GLN A 113 -1.93 4.47 4.13
CA GLN A 113 -2.10 5.09 5.45
C GLN A 113 -3.19 6.17 5.42
N LEU A 114 -3.24 6.96 4.34
CA LEU A 114 -4.26 7.98 4.16
C LEU A 114 -5.67 7.38 4.02
N THR A 115 -5.82 6.32 3.22
CA THR A 115 -7.09 5.59 3.09
C THR A 115 -7.54 4.99 4.43
N ALA A 116 -6.61 4.47 5.23
CA ALA A 116 -6.93 3.94 6.56
C ALA A 116 -7.39 5.04 7.52
N GLU A 117 -6.70 6.19 7.53
CA GLU A 117 -7.09 7.32 8.36
C GLU A 117 -8.49 7.87 7.99
N ILE A 118 -8.83 7.90 6.70
CA ILE A 118 -10.16 8.31 6.23
C ILE A 118 -11.23 7.34 6.73
N HIS A 119 -11.02 6.03 6.57
CA HIS A 119 -11.94 5.03 7.08
C HIS A 119 -12.14 5.12 8.58
N ASP A 120 -11.05 5.21 9.36
CA ASP A 120 -11.13 5.29 10.81
C ASP A 120 -11.94 6.51 11.26
N ARG A 121 -11.72 7.67 10.64
CA ARG A 121 -12.50 8.88 10.92
C ARG A 121 -13.98 8.67 10.63
N LEU A 122 -14.33 8.16 9.44
CA LEU A 122 -15.73 7.93 9.06
C LEU A 122 -16.43 6.93 9.99
N VAL A 123 -15.75 5.83 10.35
CA VAL A 123 -16.28 4.83 11.29
C VAL A 123 -16.45 5.41 12.69
N LEU A 124 -15.49 6.19 13.17
CA LEU A 124 -15.57 6.87 14.47
C LEU A 124 -16.69 7.92 14.52
N ASP A 125 -16.97 8.56 13.38
CA ASP A 125 -18.12 9.47 13.21
C ASP A 125 -19.47 8.73 13.15
N GLY A 126 -19.46 7.39 13.25
CA GLY A 126 -20.64 6.55 13.33
C GLY A 126 -21.22 6.16 11.96
N ASP A 127 -20.44 6.29 10.89
CA ASP A 127 -20.91 6.01 9.55
C ASP A 127 -20.98 4.50 9.27
N ALA A 128 -22.17 3.93 9.45
CA ALA A 128 -22.44 2.52 9.14
C ALA A 128 -22.44 2.21 7.63
N THR A 129 -22.24 3.22 6.78
CA THR A 129 -22.31 3.10 5.34
C THR A 129 -20.95 2.96 4.67
N VAL A 130 -19.86 2.80 5.44
CA VAL A 130 -18.50 2.67 4.92
C VAL A 130 -18.17 1.22 4.60
N LEU A 131 -17.56 0.97 3.44
CA LEU A 131 -16.97 -0.31 3.05
C LEU A 131 -15.49 -0.12 2.74
N ALA A 132 -14.65 -1.04 3.19
CA ALA A 132 -13.25 -1.10 2.85
C ALA A 132 -12.79 -2.57 2.75
N GLU A 133 -11.81 -2.86 1.91
CA GLU A 133 -11.15 -4.16 1.92
C GLU A 133 -10.47 -4.35 3.28
N VAL A 134 -10.47 -5.55 3.85
CA VAL A 134 -9.77 -5.84 5.12
C VAL A 134 -8.42 -6.48 4.80
N PRO A 135 -7.27 -6.04 5.35
CA PRO A 135 -7.06 -5.09 6.45
C PRO A 135 -6.72 -3.66 5.99
N MET A 136 -7.58 -3.10 5.13
CA MET A 136 -7.50 -1.80 4.45
C MET A 136 -6.70 -1.82 3.14
N GLY A 137 -7.43 -2.04 2.05
CA GLY A 137 -6.96 -2.00 0.67
C GLY A 137 -6.66 -0.59 0.17
N ASP A 138 -6.55 -0.43 -1.14
CA ASP A 138 -6.39 0.86 -1.80
C ASP A 138 -7.70 1.68 -1.83
N THR A 139 -8.85 1.04 -1.57
CA THR A 139 -10.16 1.64 -1.84
C THR A 139 -11.06 1.65 -0.60
N VAL A 140 -11.76 2.77 -0.41
CA VAL A 140 -12.86 2.94 0.56
C VAL A 140 -14.10 3.42 -0.20
N PHE A 141 -15.24 2.75 0.02
CA PHE A 141 -16.53 3.21 -0.47
C PHE A 141 -17.38 3.77 0.65
N VAL A 142 -18.13 4.84 0.37
CA VAL A 142 -19.04 5.48 1.31
C VAL A 142 -20.37 5.67 0.63
N ARG A 143 -21.46 5.14 1.18
CA ARG A 143 -22.79 5.35 0.59
C ARG A 143 -23.35 6.71 1.06
N PHE A 144 -23.83 7.50 0.11
CA PHE A 144 -24.42 8.81 0.39
C PHE A 144 -25.94 8.80 0.30
N GLY A 145 -26.51 7.93 -0.54
CA GLY A 145 -27.94 7.91 -0.82
C GLY A 145 -28.46 6.53 -1.20
N ALA A 146 -29.64 6.50 -1.80
CA ALA A 146 -30.23 5.26 -2.27
C ALA A 146 -29.43 4.67 -3.45
N ARG A 147 -28.91 5.55 -4.32
CA ARG A 147 -28.20 5.23 -5.55
C ARG A 147 -26.80 5.86 -5.61
N THR A 148 -26.47 6.79 -4.72
CA THR A 148 -25.18 7.48 -4.76
C THR A 148 -24.19 6.93 -3.74
N TYR A 149 -22.94 6.73 -4.18
CA TYR A 149 -21.81 6.39 -3.32
C TYR A 149 -20.53 7.11 -3.77
N ALA A 150 -19.62 7.35 -2.85
CA ALA A 150 -18.25 7.76 -3.15
C ALA A 150 -17.31 6.56 -3.15
N GLU A 151 -16.31 6.65 -4.00
CA GLU A 151 -15.10 5.84 -4.04
C GLU A 151 -13.92 6.76 -3.70
N VAL A 152 -13.17 6.38 -2.67
CA VAL A 152 -11.91 6.99 -2.28
C VAL A 152 -10.81 5.98 -2.62
N LEU A 153 -9.99 6.30 -3.61
CA LEU A 153 -8.96 5.41 -4.14
C LEU A 153 -7.57 5.97 -3.86
N ALA A 154 -6.71 5.16 -3.24
CA ALA A 154 -5.29 5.42 -3.03
C ALA A 154 -4.57 5.52 -4.37
N GLN A 155 -3.80 6.60 -4.54
CA GLN A 155 -2.98 6.83 -5.72
C GLN A 155 -1.51 6.80 -5.34
N ASP A 156 -0.72 6.12 -6.17
CA ASP A 156 0.73 6.10 -6.02
C ASP A 156 1.30 7.51 -6.18
N ALA A 157 2.40 7.78 -5.49
CA ALA A 157 3.23 8.92 -5.79
C ALA A 157 3.97 8.65 -7.11
N ASP A 158 3.74 9.46 -8.14
CA ASP A 158 4.73 9.55 -9.21
C ASP A 158 5.95 10.32 -8.68
N ALA A 159 6.85 9.58 -8.01
CA ALA A 159 8.05 10.12 -7.40
C ALA A 159 8.96 10.83 -8.42
N CYS A 160 8.91 10.43 -9.70
CA CYS A 160 9.64 11.08 -10.78
C CYS A 160 9.05 12.46 -11.14
N LEU A 161 7.77 12.70 -10.84
CA LEU A 161 7.10 13.98 -11.03
C LEU A 161 6.98 14.81 -9.74
N GLY A 162 7.51 14.31 -8.62
CA GLY A 162 7.44 14.98 -7.32
C GLY A 162 6.02 15.04 -6.75
N GLN A 163 5.12 14.16 -7.19
CA GLN A 163 3.75 14.11 -6.69
C GLN A 163 3.70 13.33 -5.38
N ALA A 164 3.12 13.93 -4.35
CA ALA A 164 2.87 13.22 -3.10
C ALA A 164 1.79 12.16 -3.32
N ALA A 165 1.98 10.99 -2.71
CA ALA A 165 0.96 9.96 -2.63
C ALA A 165 -0.31 10.55 -2.01
N GLY A 166 -1.47 10.15 -2.51
CA GLY A 166 -2.75 10.76 -2.13
C GLY A 166 -3.92 9.83 -2.33
N VAL A 167 -5.12 10.38 -2.22
CA VAL A 167 -6.36 9.70 -2.58
C VAL A 167 -7.14 10.53 -3.59
N THR A 168 -7.86 9.86 -4.48
CA THR A 168 -8.87 10.49 -5.32
C THR A 168 -10.26 10.13 -4.86
N LEU A 169 -11.15 11.11 -4.88
CA LEU A 169 -12.57 10.93 -4.60
C LEU A 169 -13.36 10.99 -5.90
N THR A 170 -14.17 9.97 -6.15
CA THR A 170 -15.15 9.94 -7.23
C THR A 170 -16.51 9.59 -6.67
N THR A 171 -17.54 10.37 -6.99
CA THR A 171 -18.92 10.02 -6.66
C THR A 171 -19.58 9.36 -7.85
N HIS A 172 -20.15 8.20 -7.60
CA HIS A 172 -20.85 7.37 -8.56
C HIS A 172 -22.34 7.44 -8.32
N ILE A 173 -23.11 7.53 -9.40
CA ILE A 173 -24.57 7.48 -9.37
C ILE A 173 -25.00 6.19 -10.05
N ALA A 174 -25.57 5.31 -9.26
CA ALA A 174 -26.07 4.02 -9.67
C ALA A 174 -27.36 4.12 -10.50
N ARG A 175 -27.56 3.20 -11.45
CA ARG A 175 -28.86 3.07 -12.15
C ARG A 175 -29.98 2.53 -11.26
N ARG A 176 -29.64 1.69 -10.28
CA ARG A 176 -30.58 1.03 -9.36
C ARG A 176 -30.19 1.33 -7.91
N PRO A 177 -31.08 1.13 -6.92
CA PRO A 177 -30.71 1.22 -5.52
C PRO A 177 -29.53 0.31 -5.16
N LEU A 178 -28.70 0.75 -4.23
CA LEU A 178 -27.46 0.08 -3.82
C LEU A 178 -27.68 -1.12 -2.90
N ASP A 179 -28.90 -1.39 -2.44
CA ASP A 179 -29.15 -2.31 -1.32
C ASP A 179 -28.50 -3.70 -1.49
N ASP A 180 -28.75 -4.36 -2.63
CA ASP A 180 -28.17 -5.67 -2.92
C ASP A 180 -26.69 -5.60 -3.36
N ALA A 181 -26.26 -4.42 -3.82
CA ALA A 181 -24.93 -4.19 -4.38
C ALA A 181 -23.95 -3.56 -3.37
N TRP A 182 -24.40 -3.25 -2.15
CA TRP A 182 -23.59 -2.59 -1.11
C TRP A 182 -22.65 -3.59 -0.43
N ARG A 183 -21.74 -4.14 -1.23
CA ARG A 183 -20.71 -5.11 -0.84
C ARG A 183 -19.43 -4.72 -1.56
N PHE A 184 -18.31 -4.80 -0.85
CA PHE A 184 -17.02 -4.34 -1.37
C PHE A 184 -16.68 -4.96 -2.73
N ASP A 185 -16.71 -6.29 -2.83
CA ASP A 185 -16.39 -7.03 -4.06
C ASP A 185 -17.27 -6.60 -5.25
N ALA A 186 -18.57 -6.43 -5.02
CA ALA A 186 -19.52 -6.04 -6.07
C ALA A 186 -19.28 -4.62 -6.63
N LEU A 187 -18.73 -3.72 -5.80
CA LEU A 187 -18.39 -2.36 -6.22
C LEU A 187 -17.03 -2.30 -6.92
N VAL A 188 -16.03 -3.03 -6.43
CA VAL A 188 -14.68 -3.08 -7.03
C VAL A 188 -14.70 -3.70 -8.42
N GLU A 189 -15.45 -4.78 -8.63
CA GLU A 189 -15.54 -5.47 -9.93
C GLU A 189 -16.27 -4.64 -10.99
N GLN A 190 -16.86 -3.50 -10.62
CA GLN A 190 -17.70 -2.64 -11.48
C GLN A 190 -18.88 -3.38 -12.14
N ASP A 191 -19.29 -4.50 -11.56
CA ASP A 191 -20.50 -5.26 -11.93
C ASP A 191 -21.79 -4.44 -11.76
N PHE A 192 -21.66 -3.24 -11.19
CA PHE A 192 -22.73 -2.29 -10.99
C PHE A 192 -22.64 -1.10 -11.96
N ALA A 193 -23.53 -1.06 -12.96
CA ALA A 193 -23.54 0.00 -13.96
C ALA A 193 -23.88 1.39 -13.36
N THR A 194 -22.92 2.30 -13.43
CA THR A 194 -23.08 3.72 -13.08
C THR A 194 -23.69 4.50 -14.25
N MET A 195 -24.63 5.41 -13.98
CA MET A 195 -25.18 6.34 -14.98
C MET A 195 -24.54 7.73 -14.93
N GLY A 196 -23.89 8.08 -13.82
CA GLY A 196 -23.16 9.32 -13.66
C GLY A 196 -21.91 9.12 -12.80
N ARG A 197 -20.88 9.91 -13.10
CA ARG A 197 -19.64 9.99 -12.32
C ARG A 197 -19.28 11.46 -12.13
N ILE A 198 -18.98 11.84 -10.89
CA ILE A 198 -18.65 13.21 -10.50
C ILE A 198 -17.28 13.15 -9.83
N ALA A 199 -16.29 13.80 -10.45
CA ALA A 199 -14.95 13.93 -9.86
C ALA A 199 -15.02 14.83 -8.63
N GLY A 200 -14.53 14.34 -7.49
CA GLY A 200 -14.40 15.10 -6.24
C GLY A 200 -13.02 15.67 -5.98
N GLY A 201 -12.02 15.27 -6.77
CA GLY A 201 -10.65 15.78 -6.70
C GLY A 201 -9.66 14.82 -6.03
N SER A 202 -8.45 15.33 -5.82
CA SER A 202 -7.33 14.60 -5.22
C SER A 202 -6.92 15.26 -3.90
N PHE A 203 -6.61 14.45 -2.89
CA PHE A 203 -6.33 14.91 -1.53
C PHE A 203 -5.09 14.22 -0.97
N THR A 204 -4.30 14.97 -0.22
CA THR A 204 -3.10 14.48 0.48
C THR A 204 -3.28 14.46 2.00
N SER A 205 -4.49 14.76 2.50
CA SER A 205 -4.84 14.70 3.92
C SER A 205 -6.23 14.13 4.13
N ALA A 206 -6.41 13.38 5.22
CA ALA A 206 -7.68 12.73 5.54
C ALA A 206 -8.77 13.76 5.85
N GLU A 207 -8.39 14.88 6.49
CA GLU A 207 -9.30 15.98 6.80
C GLU A 207 -9.94 16.57 5.54
N SER A 208 -9.13 16.90 4.52
CA SER A 208 -9.64 17.46 3.28
C SER A 208 -10.49 16.45 2.50
N ALA A 209 -10.10 15.18 2.50
CA ALA A 209 -10.88 14.12 1.87
C ALA A 209 -12.24 13.92 2.55
N CYS A 210 -12.29 13.89 3.89
CA CYS A 210 -13.54 13.80 4.66
C CYS A 210 -14.43 15.04 4.45
N ALA A 211 -13.86 16.24 4.42
CA ALA A 211 -14.60 17.46 4.12
C ALA A 211 -15.23 17.42 2.72
N ALA A 212 -14.52 16.88 1.73
CA ALA A 212 -15.05 16.67 0.39
C ALA A 212 -16.16 15.60 0.36
N LEU A 213 -16.01 14.50 1.11
CA LEU A 213 -17.07 13.50 1.28
C LEU A 213 -18.36 14.13 1.82
N GLU A 214 -18.27 14.98 2.86
CA GLU A 214 -19.43 15.67 3.43
C GLU A 214 -20.09 16.65 2.44
N LEU A 215 -19.29 17.40 1.68
CA LEU A 215 -19.81 18.26 0.62
C LEU A 215 -20.58 17.44 -0.43
N HIS A 216 -20.03 16.31 -0.84
CA HIS A 216 -20.66 15.43 -1.83
C HIS A 216 -21.92 14.76 -1.27
N ARG A 217 -21.89 14.35 0.01
CA ARG A 217 -23.07 13.83 0.72
C ARG A 217 -24.20 14.86 0.75
N ALA A 218 -23.91 16.12 1.04
CA ALA A 218 -24.91 17.20 1.07
C ALA A 218 -25.59 17.45 -0.29
N ARG A 219 -24.91 17.11 -1.40
CA ARG A 219 -25.43 17.29 -2.78
C ARG A 219 -26.02 16.02 -3.38
N SER A 220 -25.95 14.89 -2.68
CA SER A 220 -26.39 13.58 -3.19
C SER A 220 -27.84 13.59 -3.71
N ALA A 221 -28.77 14.18 -2.96
CA ALA A 221 -30.19 14.23 -3.37
C ALA A 221 -30.43 15.03 -4.66
N GLU A 222 -29.67 16.12 -4.87
CA GLU A 222 -29.70 16.91 -6.11
C GLU A 222 -29.26 16.03 -7.30
N TRP A 223 -28.15 15.32 -7.13
CA TRP A 223 -27.58 14.47 -8.18
C TRP A 223 -28.45 13.26 -8.50
N GLU A 224 -29.05 12.61 -7.50
CA GLU A 224 -30.04 11.56 -7.71
C GLU A 224 -31.29 12.10 -8.41
N GLY A 225 -31.73 13.32 -8.12
CA GLY A 225 -32.89 13.91 -8.81
C GLY A 225 -32.65 14.22 -10.29
N LEU A 226 -31.40 14.50 -10.67
CA LEU A 226 -31.00 14.78 -12.05
C LEU A 226 -30.79 13.53 -12.91
N HIS A 227 -30.71 12.34 -12.29
CA HIS A 227 -30.35 11.07 -12.93
C HIS A 227 -31.42 9.99 -12.69
#